data_AF-A0A0F3IJS9-F1
#
_entry.id   AF-A0A0F3IJS9-F1
#
_cell.length_a   1.000
_cell.length_b   1.000
_cell.length_c   1.000
_cell.angle_alpha   90.00
_cell.angle_beta   90.00
_cell.angle_gamma   90.00
#
_symmetry.space_group_name_H-M   'P 1'
#
loop_
_entity.id
_entity.type
_entity.pdbx_description
1 polymer ?
#
loop_
_entity_poly.entity_id
_entity_poly.type
_entity_poly.pdbx_seq_one_letter_code
_entity_poly.pdbx_strand_id
1 'polypeptide(L)' 'MAKTSPVQFFKEVRLEARKVTWPTWKETWISTVMVFVMGLLAALFFFLVDQGLSIGIRLILGLGK' A
#
# COMPACT_ATOMS: atom_id res chain seq x y z
N MET A 1 -40.45 -16.74 -0.55
CA MET A 1 -39.45 -16.92 -1.62
C MET A 1 -39.27 -15.57 -2.31
N ALA A 2 -38.05 -15.06 -2.29
CA ALA A 2 -37.57 -13.74 -2.76
C ALA A 2 -38.61 -12.77 -3.36
N LYS A 3 -38.99 -11.75 -2.59
CA LYS A 3 -39.36 -10.45 -3.16
C LYS A 3 -38.30 -9.46 -2.70
N THR A 4 -37.17 -9.42 -3.40
CA THR A 4 -36.23 -8.29 -3.33
C THR A 4 -36.93 -7.07 -3.94
N SER A 5 -37.92 -6.55 -3.22
CA SER A 5 -38.46 -5.23 -3.46
C SER A 5 -37.28 -4.27 -3.46
N PRO A 6 -37.02 -3.53 -4.56
CA PRO A 6 -35.92 -2.57 -4.61
C PRO A 6 -35.94 -1.61 -3.42
N VAL A 7 -37.14 -1.26 -2.94
CA VAL A 7 -37.37 -0.42 -1.76
C VAL A 7 -36.85 -1.05 -0.47
N GLN A 8 -36.90 -2.39 -0.34
CA GLN A 8 -36.42 -3.12 0.82
C GLN A 8 -34.89 -3.28 0.80
N PHE A 9 -34.31 -3.48 -0.38
CA PHE A 9 -32.85 -3.50 -0.59
C PHE A 9 -32.19 -2.15 -0.23
N PHE A 10 -32.79 -1.01 -0.59
CA PHE A 10 -32.28 0.30 -0.17
C PHE A 10 -32.30 0.51 1.35
N LYS A 11 -33.29 -0.07 2.04
CA LYS A 11 -33.35 -0.04 3.52
C LYS A 11 -32.23 -0.89 4.14
N GLU A 12 -31.99 -2.07 3.59
CA GLU A 12 -30.90 -2.97 4.02
C GLU A 12 -29.52 -2.34 3.78
N VAL A 13 -29.27 -1.75 2.59
CA VAL A 13 -28.01 -1.04 2.29
C VAL A 13 -27.79 0.13 3.22
N ARG A 14 -28.82 0.91 3.57
CA ARG A 14 -28.71 2.02 4.54
C ARG A 14 -28.40 1.52 5.95
N LEU A 15 -28.91 0.35 6.34
CA LEU A 15 -28.63 -0.27 7.63
C LEU A 15 -27.18 -0.79 7.70
N GLU A 16 -26.67 -1.39 6.63
CA GLU A 16 -25.26 -1.83 6.55
C GLU A 16 -24.29 -0.67 6.41
N ALA A 17 -24.64 0.36 5.62
CA ALA A 17 -23.82 1.56 5.47
C ALA A 17 -23.61 2.32 6.79
N ARG A 18 -24.56 2.20 7.74
CA ARG A 18 -24.42 2.76 9.10
C ARG A 18 -23.40 2.03 9.97
N LYS A 19 -23.03 0.80 9.63
CA LYS A 19 -21.97 0.06 10.32
C LYS A 19 -20.57 0.44 9.82
N VAL A 20 -20.48 1.24 8.76
CA VAL A 20 -19.20 1.76 8.26
C VAL A 20 -18.68 2.81 9.23
N THR A 21 -17.76 2.39 10.09
CA THR A 21 -16.98 3.30 10.94
C THR A 21 -15.90 3.96 10.10
N TRP A 22 -16.07 5.24 9.83
CA TRP A 22 -15.04 6.00 9.13
C TRP A 22 -13.81 6.18 10.03
N PRO A 23 -12.61 5.97 9.47
CA PRO A 23 -11.38 6.12 10.23
C PRO A 23 -11.24 7.56 10.71
N THR A 24 -10.77 7.72 11.94
CA THR A 24 -10.44 9.03 12.48
C THR A 24 -9.15 9.56 11.82
N TRP A 25 -8.96 10.88 11.79
CA TRP A 25 -7.74 11.50 11.26
C TRP A 25 -6.45 10.90 11.84
N LYS A 26 -6.50 10.43 13.09
CA LYS A 26 -5.36 9.77 13.76
C LYS A 26 -5.04 8.40 13.14
N GLU A 27 -6.05 7.59 12.86
CA GLU A 27 -5.88 6.27 12.27
C GLU A 27 -5.39 6.35 10.81
N THR A 28 -5.89 7.32 10.05
CA THR A 28 -5.41 7.59 8.69
C THR A 28 -3.92 7.93 8.71
N TRP A 29 -3.51 8.84 9.59
CA TRP A 29 -2.11 9.26 9.69
C TRP A 29 -1.18 8.10 10.07
N ILE A 30 -1.56 7.29 11.06
CA ILE A 30 -0.77 6.13 11.49
C ILE A 30 -0.62 5.12 10.33
N SER A 31 -1.72 4.84 9.61
CA SER A 31 -1.70 3.92 8.47
C SER A 31 -0.82 4.43 7.32
N THR A 32 -0.87 5.73 7.02
CA THR A 32 0.00 6.35 6.00
C THR A 32 1.47 6.29 6.42
N VAL A 33 1.80 6.59 7.68
CA VAL A 33 3.17 6.54 8.19
C VAL A 33 3.72 5.12 8.12
N MET A 34 2.93 4.10 8.48
CA MET A 34 3.34 2.71 8.40
C MET A 34 3.74 2.31 6.97
N VAL A 35 2.91 2.66 5.98
CA VAL A 35 3.21 2.39 4.56
C VAL A 35 4.43 3.18 4.10
N PHE A 36 4.55 4.45 4.52
CA PHE A 36 5.67 5.30 4.16
C PHE A 36 7.00 4.75 4.68
N VAL A 37 7.03 4.27 5.92
CA VAL A 37 8.22 3.64 6.51
C VAL A 37 8.61 2.37 5.73
N MET A 38 7.64 1.51 5.41
CA MET A 38 7.91 0.30 4.62
C MET A 38 8.46 0.63 3.22
N GLY A 39 7.89 1.65 2.56
CA GLY A 39 8.38 2.13 1.28
C GLY A 39 9.78 2.74 1.36
N LEU A 40 10.06 3.52 2.40
CA LEU A 40 11.37 4.12 2.63
C LEU A 40 12.45 3.05 2.86
N LEU A 41 12.15 2.02 3.64
CA LEU A 41 13.05 0.89 3.87
C LEU A 41 13.34 0.14 2.57
N ALA A 42 12.31 -0.14 1.76
CA ALA A 42 12.49 -0.77 0.45
C ALA A 42 13.34 0.10 -0.49
N ALA A 43 13.09 1.41 -0.54
CA ALA A 43 13.86 2.35 -1.36
C ALA A 43 15.34 2.40 -0.95
N LEU A 44 15.64 2.43 0.34
CA LEU A 44 17.01 2.38 0.85
C LEU A 44 17.71 1.06 0.49
N PHE A 45 17.00 -0.06 0.61
CA PHE A 45 17.53 -1.37 0.22
C PHE A 45 17.88 -1.41 -1.26
N PHE A 46 16.97 -1.01 -2.15
CA PHE A 46 17.24 -0.97 -3.59
C PHE A 46 18.40 -0.03 -3.92
N PHE A 47 18.45 1.15 -3.30
CA PHE A 47 19.55 2.09 -3.51
C PHE A 47 20.93 1.49 -3.18
N LEU A 48 21.05 0.76 -2.07
CA LEU A 48 22.29 0.08 -1.69
C LEU A 48 22.66 -1.04 -2.67
N VAL A 49 21.67 -1.82 -3.10
CA VAL A 49 21.87 -2.91 -4.07
C VAL A 49 22.32 -2.35 -5.42
N ASP A 50 21.69 -1.28 -5.90
CA ASP A 50 22.03 -0.62 -7.17
C ASP A 50 23.45 -0.08 -7.14
N GLN A 51 23.87 0.53 -6.03
CA GLN A 51 25.25 0.98 -5.83
C GLN A 51 26.24 -0.19 -5.84
N GLY A 52 25.93 -1.28 -5.14
CA GLY A 52 26.75 -2.48 -5.11
C GLY A 52 26.89 -3.14 -6.48
N LEU A 53 25.79 -3.27 -7.22
CA LEU A 53 25.76 -3.80 -8.58
C LEU A 53 26.52 -2.89 -9.54
N SER A 54 26.36 -1.57 -9.45
CA SER A 54 27.09 -0.60 -10.28
C SER A 54 28.60 -0.72 -10.11
N ILE A 55 29.08 -0.84 -8.86
CA ILE A 55 30.51 -1.07 -8.58
C ILE A 55 30.95 -2.45 -9.11
N GLY A 56 30.17 -3.51 -8.86
CA GLY A 56 30.47 -4.85 -9.34
C GLY A 56 30.57 -4.93 -10.86
N ILE A 57 29.64 -4.31 -11.58
CA ILE A 57 29.63 -4.23 -13.04
C ILE A 57 30.84 -3.44 -13.54
N ARG A 58 31.19 -2.31 -12.90
CA ARG A 58 32.39 -1.53 -13.26
C ARG A 58 33.68 -2.31 -13.03
N LEU A 59 33.76 -3.13 -11.99
CA LEU A 59 34.93 -3.99 -11.74
C LEU A 59 35.05 -5.07 -12.83
N ILE A 60 33.94 -5.73 -13.17
CA ILE A 60 33.92 -6.78 -14.22
C ILE A 60 34.24 -6.19 -15.60
N LEU A 61 33.65 -5.05 -15.97
CA LEU A 61 33.91 -4.39 -17.26
C LEU A 61 35.27 -3.69 -17.29
N GLY A 62 35.79 -3.24 -16.15
CA GLY A 62 37.13 -2.68 -16.01
C GLY A 62 38.24 -3.72 -16.12
N LEU A 63 37.97 -4.99 -15.77
CA LEU A 63 38.84 -6.15 -16.00
C LEU A 63 38.90 -6.58 -17.49
N GLY A 64 37.97 -6.10 -18.32
CA GLY A 64 37.89 -6.41 -19.75
C GLY A 64 38.64 -5.43 -20.66
N LYS A 65 39.40 -4.49 -20.10
CA LYS A 65 40.32 -3.59 -20.82
C LYS A 65 41.77 -3.94 -20.52
#